data_AF-A0AAU7M2H0-F1
#
_entry.id   AF-A0AAU7M2H0-F1
#
_cell.length_a   1.000
_cell.length_b   1.000
_cell.length_c   1.000
_cell.angle_alpha   90.00
_cell.angle_beta   90.00
_cell.angle_gamma   90.00
#
_symmetry.space_group_name_H-M   'P 1'
#
loop_
_entity.id
_entity.type
_entity.pdbx_description
1 polymer ?
#
loop_
_entity_poly.entity_id
_entity_poly.type
_entity_poly.pdbx_seq_one_letter_code
_entity_poly.pdbx_strand_id
1 'polypeptide(L)'
;MTDPSLAVLTRVAEFLTALSPAEVTDLAAGRARLALLPTVSPAPSTSSPDRPTPASPVPARAATSAVDPAVAHAALVAMSDRADGTAYLASWTTRELRALAAHVGLRGIGGLRKSDLVDLIVDRTIGFRLNSSAIRQR
;
A
#
# COMPACT_ATOMS: atom_id res chain seq x y z
N MET A 1 4.81 15.09 24.55
CA MET A 1 4.64 13.92 23.65
C MET A 1 4.46 14.45 22.24
N THR A 2 5.44 14.29 21.36
CA THR A 2 5.27 14.65 19.94
C THR A 2 4.23 13.75 19.31
N ASP A 3 3.29 14.35 18.59
CA ASP A 3 2.29 13.61 17.83
C ASP A 3 3.00 12.71 16.79
N PRO A 4 2.68 11.41 16.72
CA PRO A 4 3.35 10.48 15.82
C PRO A 4 3.19 10.86 14.35
N SER A 5 2.07 11.50 13.98
CA SER A 5 1.84 11.99 12.62
C SER A 5 2.76 13.15 12.30
N LEU A 6 2.94 14.08 13.25
CA LEU A 6 3.86 15.21 13.09
C LEU A 6 5.31 14.73 12.92
N ALA A 7 5.72 13.71 13.68
CA ALA A 7 7.04 13.12 13.55
C ALA A 7 7.28 12.50 12.16
N VAL A 8 6.29 11.78 11.62
CA VAL A 8 6.36 11.21 10.27
C VAL A 8 6.43 12.31 9.19
N LEU A 9 5.58 13.33 9.28
CA LEU A 9 5.57 14.44 8.32
C LEU A 9 6.90 15.20 8.31
N THR A 10 7.50 15.40 9.48
CA THR A 10 8.83 16.01 9.62
C THR A 10 9.88 15.16 8.90
N ARG A 11 9.87 13.84 9.11
CA ARG A 11 10.83 12.94 8.48
C ARG A 11 10.67 12.85 6.95
N VAL A 12 9.44 12.89 6.46
CA VAL A 12 9.16 12.94 5.01
C VAL A 12 9.64 14.26 4.42
N ALA A 13 9.42 15.38 5.11
CA ALA A 13 9.88 16.70 4.65
C ALA A 13 11.41 16.73 4.52
N GLU A 14 12.14 16.25 5.53
CA GLU A 14 13.61 16.11 5.47
C GLU A 14 14.07 15.27 4.27
N PHE A 15 13.42 14.12 4.04
CA PHE A 15 13.75 13.27 2.91
C PHE A 15 13.52 13.97 1.56
N LEU A 16 12.38 14.66 1.40
CA LEU A 16 12.08 15.39 0.18
C LEU A 16 13.06 16.55 -0.05
N THR A 17 13.56 17.21 1.01
CA THR A 17 14.59 18.25 0.88
C THR A 17 15.96 17.72 0.45
N ALA A 18 16.22 16.41 0.62
CA ALA A 18 17.46 15.78 0.19
C ALA A 18 17.41 15.30 -1.28
N LEU A 19 16.24 15.30 -1.92
CA LEU A 19 16.11 14.93 -3.34
C LEU A 19 16.67 16.03 -4.25
N SER A 20 17.27 15.63 -5.35
CA SER A 20 17.68 16.57 -6.39
C SER A 20 16.46 17.19 -7.09
N PRO A 21 16.58 18.39 -7.68
CA PRO A 21 15.49 19.02 -8.43
C PRO A 21 14.96 18.17 -9.60
N ALA A 22 15.86 17.39 -10.24
CA ALA A 22 15.51 16.48 -11.31
C ALA A 22 14.61 15.33 -10.80
N GLU A 23 14.95 14.72 -9.67
CA GLU A 23 14.15 13.66 -9.06
C GLU A 23 12.78 14.18 -8.61
N VAL A 24 12.71 15.41 -8.07
CA VAL A 24 11.43 16.05 -7.72
C VAL A 24 10.57 16.29 -8.95
N THR A 25 11.17 16.71 -10.07
CA THR A 25 10.46 16.89 -11.35
C THR A 25 9.96 15.57 -11.90
N ASP A 26 10.76 14.50 -11.79
CA ASP A 26 10.37 13.16 -12.23
C ASP A 26 9.26 12.57 -11.35
N LEU A 27 9.28 12.86 -10.05
CA LEU A 27 8.19 12.53 -9.11
C LEU A 27 6.90 13.28 -9.44
N ALA A 28 6.99 14.59 -9.70
CA ALA A 28 5.83 15.41 -10.07
C ALA A 28 5.24 15.00 -11.43
N ALA A 29 6.09 14.60 -12.37
CA ALA A 29 5.70 14.08 -13.68
C ALA A 29 5.23 12.61 -13.65
N GLY A 30 5.29 11.94 -12.49
CA GLY A 30 4.92 10.52 -12.34
C GLY A 30 5.89 9.54 -12.99
N ARG A 31 7.08 9.99 -13.39
CA ARG A 31 8.17 9.16 -13.95
C ARG A 31 9.00 8.46 -12.87
N ALA A 32 8.92 8.94 -11.63
CA ALA A 32 9.53 8.32 -10.46
C ALA A 32 8.51 8.08 -9.33
N ARG A 33 8.83 7.14 -8.43
CA ARG A 33 8.01 6.77 -7.26
C ARG A 33 8.89 6.53 -6.04
N LEU A 34 8.38 6.87 -4.85
CA LEU A 34 9.02 6.56 -3.58
C LEU A 34 8.53 5.22 -3.04
N ALA A 35 9.46 4.38 -2.58
CA ALA A 35 9.16 3.11 -1.94
C ALA A 35 9.82 3.07 -0.55
N LEU A 36 9.06 2.65 0.46
CA LEU A 36 9.59 2.41 1.80
C LEU A 36 10.09 0.96 1.87
N LEU A 37 11.40 0.79 1.95
CA LEU A 37 12.03 -0.52 2.12
C LEU A 37 12.34 -0.74 3.60
N PRO A 38 11.90 -1.86 4.21
CA PRO A 38 12.34 -2.24 5.55
C PRO A 38 13.85 -2.41 5.56
N THR A 39 14.55 -1.54 6.28
CA THR A 39 15.98 -1.69 6.50
C THR A 39 16.19 -2.66 7.65
N VAL A 40 16.40 -3.94 7.35
CA VAL A 40 16.96 -4.85 8.34
C VAL A 40 18.43 -4.45 8.49
N SER A 41 18.77 -3.81 9.61
CA SER A 41 20.16 -3.48 9.91
C SER A 41 20.96 -4.79 9.94
N PRO A 42 21.94 -5.02 9.02
CA PRO A 42 22.78 -6.19 9.14
C PRO A 42 23.62 -6.04 10.41
N ALA A 43 23.43 -6.95 11.36
CA ALA A 43 24.37 -7.10 12.47
C ALA A 43 25.76 -7.40 11.88
N PRO A 44 26.86 -6.88 12.49
CA PRO A 44 28.20 -7.12 11.96
C PRO A 44 28.53 -8.61 12.04
N SER A 45 28.67 -9.23 10.86
CA SER A 45 29.04 -10.63 10.69
C SER A 45 30.45 -10.88 11.20
N THR A 46 30.60 -11.67 12.27
CA THR A 46 31.88 -12.30 12.60
C THR A 46 32.11 -13.47 11.64
N SER A 47 33.15 -13.33 10.83
CA SER A 47 33.61 -14.29 9.82
C SER A 47 34.00 -15.65 10.42
N SER A 48 33.53 -16.74 9.81
CA SER A 48 34.21 -18.04 9.80
C SER A 48 33.99 -18.72 8.44
N PRO A 49 35.02 -19.34 7.83
CA PRO A 49 34.93 -19.79 6.45
C PRO A 49 34.53 -21.26 6.28
N ASP A 50 33.93 -21.49 5.11
CA ASP A 50 33.98 -22.67 4.25
C ASP A 50 33.12 -23.90 4.57
N ARG A 51 32.07 -24.09 3.74
CA ARG A 51 31.75 -25.37 3.10
C ARG A 51 30.80 -25.16 1.89
N PRO A 52 31.00 -25.83 0.73
CA PRO A 52 30.20 -25.59 -0.47
C PRO A 52 28.94 -26.46 -0.59
N THR A 53 27.82 -25.79 -0.92
CA THR A 53 26.60 -26.23 -1.67
C THR A 53 25.70 -27.34 -1.09
N PRO A 54 24.38 -27.43 -1.45
CA PRO A 54 23.68 -26.81 -2.59
C PRO A 54 22.32 -26.11 -2.28
N ALA A 55 21.75 -25.57 -3.36
CA ALA A 55 20.33 -25.25 -3.59
C ALA A 55 19.79 -23.90 -3.08
N SER A 56 19.72 -22.97 -4.03
CA SER A 56 18.82 -21.81 -4.00
C SER A 56 17.39 -22.24 -3.64
N PRO A 57 16.73 -21.62 -2.65
CA PRO A 57 15.29 -21.69 -2.56
C PRO A 57 14.74 -20.74 -3.62
N VAL A 58 14.29 -21.33 -4.73
CA VAL A 58 13.25 -20.70 -5.57
C VAL A 58 12.08 -20.38 -4.63
N PRO A 59 11.64 -19.12 -4.50
CA PRO A 59 10.42 -18.85 -3.76
C PRO A 59 9.28 -19.57 -4.47
N ALA A 60 8.68 -20.51 -3.75
CA ALA A 60 7.56 -21.30 -4.20
C ALA A 60 6.47 -20.37 -4.73
N ARG A 61 6.28 -20.43 -6.04
CA ARG A 61 5.10 -19.93 -6.74
C ARG A 61 3.89 -20.72 -6.25
N ALA A 62 3.32 -20.30 -5.13
CA ALA A 62 1.95 -20.67 -4.76
C ALA A 62 0.99 -19.78 -5.56
N ALA A 63 0.94 -20.02 -6.87
CA ALA A 63 -0.13 -19.51 -7.71
C ALA A 63 -1.40 -20.32 -7.41
N THR A 64 -2.19 -19.82 -6.46
CA THR A 64 -3.64 -19.87 -6.60
C THR A 64 -4.05 -18.42 -6.78
N SER A 65 -4.82 -18.12 -7.83
CA SER A 65 -5.26 -16.77 -8.20
C SER A 65 -5.71 -16.00 -6.96
N ALA A 66 -4.82 -15.20 -6.41
CA ALA A 66 -5.05 -14.35 -5.27
C ALA A 66 -4.61 -12.99 -5.77
N VAL A 67 -5.59 -12.16 -6.11
CA VAL A 67 -5.30 -10.78 -6.53
C VAL A 67 -4.45 -10.15 -5.43
N ASP A 68 -3.30 -9.59 -5.83
CA ASP A 68 -2.40 -8.93 -4.91
C ASP A 68 -3.12 -7.72 -4.29
N PRO A 69 -3.33 -7.70 -2.95
CA PRO A 69 -4.06 -6.62 -2.30
C PRO A 69 -3.38 -5.25 -2.46
N ALA A 70 -2.06 -5.20 -2.67
CA ALA A 70 -1.35 -3.94 -2.92
C ALA A 70 -1.65 -3.39 -4.32
N VAL A 71 -1.68 -4.26 -5.33
CA VAL A 71 -2.03 -3.88 -6.72
C VAL A 71 -3.49 -3.45 -6.80
N ALA A 72 -4.39 -4.17 -6.14
CA ALA A 72 -5.80 -3.82 -6.12
C ALA A 72 -6.09 -2.54 -5.34
N HIS A 73 -5.38 -2.30 -4.23
CA HIS A 73 -5.44 -1.01 -3.55
C HIS A 73 -4.98 0.13 -4.47
N ALA A 74 -3.89 -0.05 -5.22
CA ALA A 74 -3.44 0.96 -6.18
C ALA A 74 -4.46 1.20 -7.31
N ALA A 75 -5.13 0.14 -7.80
CA ALA A 75 -6.20 0.25 -8.79
C ALA A 75 -7.40 1.03 -8.23
N LEU A 76 -7.84 0.71 -7.01
CA LEU A 76 -8.92 1.45 -6.32
C LEU A 76 -8.57 2.91 -6.07
N VAL A 77 -7.31 3.21 -5.73
CA VAL A 77 -6.84 4.59 -5.54
C VAL A 77 -6.83 5.37 -6.86
N ALA A 78 -6.56 4.71 -7.98
CA ALA A 78 -6.60 5.32 -9.31
C ALA A 78 -8.04 5.59 -9.80
N MET A 79 -9.01 4.80 -9.34
CA MET A 79 -10.42 5.01 -9.65
C MET A 79 -10.93 6.33 -9.06
N SER A 80 -11.75 7.04 -9.84
CA SER A 80 -12.27 8.36 -9.49
C SER A 80 -13.74 8.30 -9.03
N ASP A 81 -14.42 7.17 -9.22
CA ASP A 81 -15.82 6.97 -8.89
C ASP A 81 -16.01 5.78 -7.94
N ARG A 82 -16.91 5.96 -6.96
CA ARG A 82 -17.38 4.91 -6.05
C ARG A 82 -18.09 3.79 -6.82
N ALA A 83 -18.84 4.11 -7.88
CA ALA A 83 -19.52 3.11 -8.71
C ALA A 83 -18.53 2.14 -9.37
N ASP A 84 -17.42 2.66 -9.92
CA ASP A 84 -16.38 1.86 -10.54
C ASP A 84 -15.66 0.96 -9.52
N GLY A 85 -15.37 1.50 -8.32
CA GLY A 85 -14.79 0.72 -7.23
C GLY A 85 -15.71 -0.41 -6.75
N THR A 86 -17.01 -0.15 -6.63
CA THR A 86 -18.00 -1.18 -6.26
C THR A 86 -18.12 -2.25 -7.34
N ALA A 87 -18.17 -1.88 -8.61
CA ALA A 87 -18.23 -2.83 -9.73
C ALA A 87 -16.96 -3.70 -9.79
N TYR A 88 -15.79 -3.09 -9.56
CA TYR A 88 -14.51 -3.79 -9.51
C TYR A 88 -14.46 -4.84 -8.39
N LEU A 89 -14.99 -4.51 -7.20
CA LEU A 89 -15.00 -5.39 -6.03
C LEU A 89 -16.16 -6.39 -6.00
N ALA A 90 -17.20 -6.18 -6.79
CA ALA A 90 -18.38 -7.05 -6.83
C ALA A 90 -18.04 -8.49 -7.27
N SER A 91 -17.06 -8.64 -8.17
CA SER A 91 -16.59 -9.94 -8.69
C SER A 91 -15.70 -10.71 -7.71
N TRP A 92 -15.24 -10.07 -6.63
CA TRP A 92 -14.28 -10.65 -5.69
C TRP A 92 -14.94 -11.58 -4.68
N THR A 93 -14.17 -12.52 -4.15
CA THR A 93 -14.59 -13.37 -3.04
C THR A 93 -14.50 -12.64 -1.71
N THR A 94 -15.29 -13.05 -0.71
CA THR A 94 -15.23 -12.47 0.65
C THR A 94 -13.84 -12.62 1.28
N ARG A 95 -13.09 -13.67 0.91
CA ARG A 95 -11.72 -13.89 1.37
C ARG A 95 -10.78 -12.80 0.84
N GLU A 96 -10.85 -12.50 -0.45
CA GLU A 96 -10.03 -11.46 -1.09
C GLU A 96 -10.39 -10.06 -0.57
N LEU A 97 -11.69 -9.79 -0.37
CA LEU A 97 -12.14 -8.53 0.24
C LEU A 97 -11.59 -8.35 1.65
N ARG A 98 -11.55 -9.41 2.47
CA ARG A 98 -10.95 -9.34 3.81
C ARG A 98 -9.44 -9.16 3.76
N ALA A 99 -8.74 -9.82 2.84
CA ALA A 99 -7.31 -9.63 2.65
C ALA A 99 -6.98 -8.20 2.24
N LEU A 100 -7.76 -7.63 1.32
CA LEU A 100 -7.66 -6.24 0.90
C LEU A 100 -7.97 -5.29 2.07
N ALA A 101 -9.08 -5.49 2.78
CA ALA A 101 -9.45 -4.67 3.92
C ALA A 101 -8.38 -4.68 5.03
N ALA A 102 -7.78 -5.83 5.33
CA ALA A 102 -6.66 -5.93 6.25
C ALA A 102 -5.43 -5.14 5.76
N HIS A 103 -5.14 -5.18 4.46
CA HIS A 103 -4.06 -4.41 3.84
C HIS A 103 -4.29 -2.90 3.94
N VAL A 104 -5.52 -2.41 3.78
CA VAL A 104 -5.85 -0.98 3.97
C VAL A 104 -5.99 -0.58 5.45
N GLY A 105 -5.76 -1.52 6.38
CA GLY A 105 -5.77 -1.28 7.82
C GLY A 105 -7.15 -1.28 8.48
N LEU A 106 -8.19 -1.79 7.81
CA LEU A 106 -9.52 -1.97 8.40
C LEU A 106 -9.48 -3.10 9.44
N ARG A 107 -9.91 -2.81 10.67
CA ARG A 107 -10.01 -3.78 11.78
C ARG A 107 -11.47 -4.06 12.12
N GLY A 108 -11.75 -5.22 12.72
CA GLY A 108 -13.12 -5.59 13.15
C GLY A 108 -14.03 -6.17 12.05
N ILE A 109 -13.47 -6.54 10.90
CA ILE A 109 -14.21 -6.98 9.70
C ILE A 109 -14.65 -8.46 9.69
N GLY A 110 -14.41 -9.20 10.78
CA GLY A 110 -14.63 -10.65 10.84
C GLY A 110 -16.09 -11.08 10.66
N GLY A 111 -17.05 -10.26 11.13
CA GLY A 111 -18.49 -10.56 11.10
C GLY A 111 -19.28 -9.81 10.02
N LEU A 112 -18.63 -9.02 9.17
CA LEU A 112 -19.33 -8.19 8.18
C LEU A 112 -19.77 -8.99 6.96
N ARG A 113 -20.87 -8.55 6.35
CA ARG A 113 -21.35 -9.10 5.08
C ARG A 113 -20.47 -8.61 3.93
N LYS A 114 -20.56 -9.30 2.79
CA LYS A 114 -19.79 -8.96 1.58
C LYS A 114 -20.05 -7.51 1.14
N SER A 115 -21.31 -7.08 1.14
CA SER A 115 -21.71 -5.69 0.81
C SER A 115 -21.02 -4.69 1.72
N ASP A 116 -21.09 -4.91 3.03
CA ASP A 116 -20.56 -3.96 4.03
C ASP A 116 -19.04 -3.84 3.92
N LEU A 117 -18.36 -4.95 3.59
CA LEU A 117 -16.92 -4.97 3.29
C LEU A 117 -16.58 -4.12 2.06
N VAL A 118 -17.36 -4.23 0.97
CA VAL A 118 -17.16 -3.43 -0.24
C VAL A 118 -17.37 -1.95 0.07
N ASP A 119 -18.46 -1.60 0.75
CA ASP A 119 -18.79 -0.22 1.09
C ASP A 119 -17.69 0.43 1.96
N LEU A 120 -17.19 -0.29 2.98
CA LEU A 120 -16.09 0.19 3.83
C LEU A 120 -14.78 0.38 3.07
N ILE A 121 -14.43 -0.55 2.16
CA ILE A 121 -13.21 -0.44 1.36
C ILE A 121 -13.30 0.78 0.43
N VAL A 122 -14.44 0.98 -0.23
CA VAL A 122 -14.64 2.10 -1.16
C VAL A 122 -14.72 3.44 -0.42
N ASP A 123 -15.37 3.49 0.74
CA ASP A 123 -15.44 4.70 1.56
C ASP A 123 -14.05 5.14 2.06
N ARG A 124 -13.23 4.18 2.50
CA ARG A 124 -11.88 4.46 2.99
C ARG A 124 -10.90 4.88 1.89
N THR A 125 -11.07 4.38 0.66
CA THR A 125 -10.13 4.62 -0.46
C THR A 125 -10.55 5.78 -1.35
N ILE A 126 -11.82 5.80 -1.80
CA ILE A 126 -12.36 6.80 -2.74
C ILE A 126 -13.04 7.95 -1.98
N GLY A 127 -13.72 7.64 -0.87
CA GLY A 127 -14.46 8.64 -0.07
C GLY A 127 -13.56 9.73 0.52
N PHE A 128 -12.36 9.38 1.00
CA PHE A 128 -11.42 10.37 1.56
C PHE A 128 -10.90 11.36 0.50
N ARG A 129 -10.72 10.90 -0.75
CA ARG A 129 -10.30 11.75 -1.87
C ARG A 129 -11.41 12.68 -2.32
N LEU A 130 -12.64 12.19 -2.45
CA LEU A 130 -13.80 13.01 -2.82
C LEU A 130 -14.05 14.14 -1.81
N ASN A 131 -13.92 13.84 -0.52
CA ASN A 131 -14.03 14.87 0.53
C ASN A 131 -12.90 15.90 0.42
N SER A 132 -11.67 15.45 0.12
CA SER A 132 -10.51 16.34 -0.04
C SER A 132 -10.55 17.18 -1.33
N SER A 133 -11.10 16.65 -2.42
CA SER A 133 -11.26 17.38 -3.69
C SER A 133 -12.41 18.39 -3.62
N ALA A 134 -13.50 18.05 -2.92
CA ALA A 134 -14.61 18.96 -2.68
C ALA A 134 -14.20 20.19 -1.84
N ILE A 135 -13.27 20.01 -0.89
CA ILE A 135 -12.70 21.13 -0.11
C ILE A 135 -11.80 22.03 -0.98
N ARG A 136 -11.08 21.45 -1.94
CA ARG A 136 -10.13 22.19 -2.79
C ARG A 136 -10.79 22.99 -3.93
N GLN A 137 -12.06 22.74 -4.22
CA GLN A 137 -12.85 23.42 -5.25
C GLN A 137 -13.75 24.54 -4.71
N ARG A 138 -13.62 24.93 -3.44
CA ARG A 138 -14.35 26.06 -2.85
C ARG A 138 -13.49 27.31 -2.72
#